data_AF-A0A7C2NIG4-F1
#
_entry.id   AF-A0A7C2NIG4-F1
#
_cell.length_a   1.000
_cell.length_b   1.000
_cell.length_c   1.000
_cell.angle_alpha   90.00
_cell.angle_beta   90.00
_cell.angle_gamma   90.00
#
_symmetry.space_group_name_H-M   'P 1'
#
loop_
_entity.id
_entity.type
_entity.pdbx_description
1 polymer ?
#
loop_
_entity_poly.entity_id
_entity_poly.type
_entity_poly.pdbx_seq_one_letter_code
_entity_poly.pdbx_strand_id
1 'polypeptide(L)'
;MYKILITLSLIIFVSVSQTQEAVFRFMPPNGISYTETYKKTLEKNFGNLRKDSEFTEAKTKFSIIKEGQDYLVIATPTEIKVIQNGQVVDNPIVNLPLNRKIIYRINENGEIKDIKGYESFIKDIKEKLPPASRNALLEKLLSAEAMIEKEIVEWNGRVGIFVGEKVSVGDRWYTEDEFTLPTGDTLKFYNVIEFSKIWTDGSRKLVKISFVYDTDADAIKQVFEDTNKTISEHYQIPLIMIDKPSLSGGGERIVDANTMLIQSETIWRVMTMKTTVPGQDELWSTTKETREYSFQY
;
A
#
# COMPACT_ATOMS: atom_id res chain seq x y z
N MET A 1 -74.99 -24.15 13.53
CA MET A 1 -73.60 -24.43 13.10
C MET A 1 -72.98 -23.14 12.58
N TYR A 2 -72.17 -22.48 13.40
CA TYR A 2 -71.45 -21.26 13.01
C TYR A 2 -70.10 -21.65 12.38
N LYS A 3 -69.88 -21.28 11.11
CA LYS A 3 -68.58 -21.45 10.45
C LYS A 3 -67.71 -20.22 10.79
N ILE A 4 -66.67 -20.46 11.58
CA ILE A 4 -65.63 -19.47 11.87
C ILE A 4 -64.72 -19.40 10.64
N LEU A 5 -64.72 -18.25 9.97
CA LEU A 5 -63.83 -17.94 8.85
C LEU A 5 -62.53 -17.40 9.46
N ILE A 6 -61.49 -18.23 9.55
CA ILE A 6 -60.15 -17.80 10.00
C ILE A 6 -59.42 -17.22 8.78
N THR A 7 -59.28 -15.91 8.73
CA THR A 7 -58.46 -15.21 7.73
C THR A 7 -57.00 -15.32 8.17
N LEU A 8 -56.24 -16.19 7.51
CA LEU A 8 -54.81 -16.38 7.74
C LEU A 8 -54.05 -15.27 7.01
N SER A 9 -53.73 -14.17 7.71
CA SER A 9 -52.88 -13.11 7.17
C SER A 9 -51.43 -13.58 7.14
N LEU A 10 -50.94 -13.94 5.95
CA LEU A 10 -49.54 -14.27 5.69
C LEU A 10 -48.69 -12.99 5.84
N ILE A 11 -48.04 -12.82 6.98
CA ILE A 11 -47.08 -11.73 7.19
C ILE A 11 -45.77 -12.11 6.49
N ILE A 12 -45.58 -11.60 5.28
CA ILE A 12 -44.30 -11.69 4.56
C ILE A 12 -43.37 -10.65 5.19
N PHE A 13 -42.48 -11.09 6.08
CA PHE A 13 -41.34 -10.27 6.50
C PHE A 13 -40.37 -10.17 5.32
N VAL A 14 -40.47 -9.09 4.55
CA VAL A 14 -39.42 -8.70 3.61
C VAL A 14 -38.28 -8.15 4.46
N SER A 15 -37.31 -9.00 4.79
CA SER A 15 -36.05 -8.56 5.38
C SER A 15 -35.34 -7.69 4.34
N VAL A 16 -35.52 -6.37 4.44
CA VAL A 16 -34.71 -5.41 3.69
C VAL A 16 -33.30 -5.52 4.30
N SER A 17 -32.44 -6.34 3.68
CA SER A 17 -31.01 -6.29 3.98
C SER A 17 -30.53 -4.90 3.57
N GLN A 18 -30.38 -4.02 4.56
CA GLN A 18 -29.84 -2.69 4.33
C GLN A 18 -28.35 -2.85 4.00
N THR A 19 -28.01 -2.81 2.72
CA THR A 19 -26.63 -2.80 2.25
C THR A 19 -25.91 -1.67 2.97
N GLN A 20 -24.84 -2.00 3.70
CA GLN A 20 -24.08 -0.98 4.42
C GLN A 20 -23.28 -0.15 3.41
N GLU A 21 -23.34 1.17 3.57
CA GLU A 21 -22.66 2.12 2.70
C GLU A 21 -21.67 2.99 3.50
N ALA A 22 -20.68 3.57 2.83
CA ALA A 22 -19.76 4.58 3.34
C ALA A 22 -19.48 5.64 2.26
N VAL A 23 -19.13 6.86 2.68
CA VAL A 23 -18.60 7.91 1.81
C VAL A 23 -17.25 8.30 2.37
N PHE A 24 -16.21 8.22 1.54
CA PHE A 24 -14.86 8.54 1.95
C PHE A 24 -14.63 10.05 1.97
N ARG A 25 -13.96 10.54 3.01
CA ARG A 25 -13.63 11.95 3.23
C ARG A 25 -12.26 12.05 3.85
N PHE A 26 -11.44 12.96 3.35
CA PHE A 26 -10.17 13.28 3.98
C PHE A 26 -10.37 14.38 5.03
N MET A 27 -10.88 13.98 6.21
CA MET A 27 -11.10 14.91 7.33
C MET A 27 -10.42 14.44 8.62
N PRO A 28 -9.10 14.20 8.64
CA PRO A 28 -8.42 13.80 9.87
C PRO A 28 -8.56 14.87 10.96
N PRO A 29 -8.63 14.49 12.25
CA PRO A 29 -8.71 15.44 13.35
C PRO A 29 -7.49 16.36 13.40
N ASN A 30 -7.70 17.65 13.62
CA ASN A 30 -6.60 18.60 13.76
C ASN A 30 -5.78 18.31 15.01
N GLY A 31 -4.46 18.20 14.87
CA GLY A 31 -3.52 17.96 15.96
C GLY A 31 -3.39 16.49 16.37
N ILE A 32 -4.01 15.56 15.64
CA ILE A 32 -3.81 14.13 15.91
C ILE A 32 -2.35 13.75 15.71
N SER A 33 -1.85 12.85 16.56
CA SER A 33 -0.53 12.25 16.42
C SER A 33 -0.66 10.75 16.66
N TYR A 34 0.09 9.96 15.91
CA TYR A 34 0.09 8.51 16.05
C TYR A 34 1.46 7.95 15.72
N THR A 35 1.70 6.69 16.09
CA THR A 35 2.90 5.96 15.68
C THR A 35 2.51 4.87 14.69
N GLU A 36 3.14 4.88 13.51
CA GLU A 36 3.09 3.77 12.57
C GLU A 36 4.26 2.83 12.87
N THR A 37 3.98 1.53 12.97
CA THR A 37 4.99 0.48 12.91
C THR A 37 4.89 -0.21 11.55
N TYR A 38 5.99 -0.15 10.81
CA TYR A 38 6.17 -0.78 9.51
C TYR A 38 7.05 -2.01 9.66
N LYS A 39 6.60 -3.15 9.13
CA LYS A 39 7.41 -4.36 9.00
C LYS A 39 7.46 -4.77 7.54
N LYS A 40 8.64 -5.14 7.06
CA LYS A 40 8.86 -5.66 5.72
C LYS A 40 9.68 -6.93 5.79
N THR A 41 9.20 -7.97 5.12
CA THR A 41 10.00 -9.15 4.80
C THR A 41 10.20 -9.17 3.30
N LEU A 42 11.44 -9.32 2.85
CA LEU A 42 11.82 -9.37 1.46
C LEU A 42 12.70 -10.60 1.23
N GLU A 43 12.32 -11.43 0.27
CA GLU A 43 13.11 -12.57 -0.20
C GLU A 43 13.44 -12.38 -1.67
N LYS A 44 14.72 -12.36 -2.01
CA LYS A 44 15.21 -12.33 -3.40
C LYS A 44 15.77 -13.70 -3.76
N ASN A 45 15.29 -14.27 -4.84
CA ASN A 45 15.76 -15.54 -5.38
C ASN A 45 16.38 -15.30 -6.77
N PHE A 46 17.64 -15.68 -6.94
CA PHE A 46 18.40 -15.58 -8.18
C PHE A 46 18.62 -16.98 -8.79
N GLY A 47 17.56 -17.79 -8.83
CA GLY A 47 17.61 -19.19 -9.25
C GLY A 47 18.46 -20.05 -8.31
N ASN A 48 19.31 -20.91 -8.89
CA ASN A 48 20.17 -21.80 -8.10
C ASN A 48 21.41 -21.11 -7.51
N LEU A 49 21.63 -19.82 -7.79
CA LEU A 49 22.86 -19.13 -7.43
C LEU A 49 22.84 -18.63 -5.99
N ARG A 50 21.75 -17.96 -5.60
CA ARG A 50 21.66 -17.25 -4.32
C ARG A 50 20.21 -16.98 -3.93
N LYS A 51 19.95 -17.07 -2.63
CA LYS A 51 18.77 -16.50 -1.99
C LYS A 51 19.21 -15.47 -0.97
N ASP A 52 18.61 -14.29 -1.00
CA ASP A 52 18.76 -13.28 0.04
C ASP A 52 17.45 -13.10 0.77
N SER A 53 17.54 -12.84 2.08
CA SER A 53 16.44 -12.38 2.89
C SER A 53 16.79 -11.07 3.59
N GLU A 54 15.78 -10.20 3.69
CA GLU A 54 15.85 -8.95 4.41
C GLU A 54 14.58 -8.83 5.25
N PHE A 55 14.75 -8.48 6.52
CA PHE A 55 13.68 -8.04 7.38
C PHE A 55 13.95 -6.58 7.78
N THR A 56 12.96 -5.72 7.62
CA THR A 56 13.00 -4.34 8.10
C THR A 56 11.85 -4.13 9.07
N GLU A 57 12.14 -3.51 10.21
CA GLU A 57 11.14 -2.96 11.11
C GLU A 57 11.46 -1.48 11.31
N ALA A 58 10.47 -0.61 11.15
CA ALA A 58 10.62 0.82 11.37
C ALA A 58 9.43 1.37 12.15
N LYS A 59 9.68 2.42 12.94
CA LYS A 59 8.63 3.21 13.58
C LYS A 59 8.73 4.64 13.13
N THR A 60 7.58 5.21 12.80
CA THR A 60 7.46 6.60 12.37
C THR A 60 6.38 7.27 13.19
N LYS A 61 6.73 8.38 13.84
CA LYS A 61 5.76 9.24 14.49
C LYS A 61 5.16 10.19 13.46
N PHE A 62 3.84 10.19 13.36
CA PHE A 62 3.07 11.10 12.53
C PHE A 62 2.38 12.16 13.39
N SER A 63 2.28 13.36 12.85
CA SER A 63 1.44 14.45 13.35
C SER A 63 0.69 15.07 12.18
N ILE A 64 -0.61 15.30 12.33
CA ILE A 64 -1.43 15.95 11.32
C ILE A 64 -1.95 17.28 11.87
N ILE A 65 -1.68 18.36 11.15
CA ILE A 65 -2.10 19.72 11.49
C ILE A 65 -2.93 20.27 10.32
N LYS A 66 -4.10 20.83 10.61
CA LYS A 66 -4.92 21.50 9.60
C LYS A 66 -4.43 22.93 9.40
N GLU A 67 -4.11 23.30 8.17
CA GLU A 67 -3.68 24.65 7.77
C GLU A 67 -4.62 25.19 6.69
N GLY A 68 -5.64 25.93 7.12
CA GLY A 68 -6.69 26.40 6.22
C GLY A 68 -7.50 25.23 5.63
N GLN A 69 -7.45 25.07 4.31
CA GLN A 69 -8.05 23.95 3.57
C GLN A 69 -7.10 22.75 3.41
N ASP A 70 -5.80 22.94 3.64
CA ASP A 70 -4.81 21.88 3.49
C ASP A 70 -4.52 21.23 4.87
N TYR A 71 -3.81 20.12 4.82
CA TYR A 71 -3.29 19.38 5.95
C TYR A 71 -1.77 19.26 5.81
N LEU A 72 -1.05 19.53 6.89
CA LEU A 72 0.35 19.17 7.03
C LEU A 72 0.45 17.85 7.78
N VAL A 73 0.98 16.83 7.11
CA VAL A 73 1.36 15.57 7.74
C VAL A 73 2.87 15.59 7.94
N ILE A 74 3.31 15.41 9.18
CA ILE A 74 4.73 15.43 9.55
C ILE A 74 5.10 14.02 9.98
N ALA A 75 5.90 13.33 9.15
CA ALA A 75 6.47 12.03 9.46
C ALA A 75 7.86 12.20 10.05
N THR A 76 8.12 11.57 11.20
CA THR A 76 9.43 11.54 11.85
C THR A 76 9.80 10.10 12.16
N PRO A 77 10.70 9.46 11.36
CA PRO A 77 11.21 8.13 11.66
C PRO A 77 11.95 8.15 13.00
N THR A 78 11.54 7.28 13.93
CA THR A 78 12.11 7.22 15.29
C THR A 78 12.91 5.96 15.55
N GLU A 79 12.63 4.89 14.80
CA GLU A 79 13.33 3.62 14.92
C GLU A 79 13.43 2.95 13.55
N ILE A 80 14.58 2.37 13.23
CA ILE A 80 14.79 1.54 12.04
C ILE A 80 15.71 0.40 12.44
N LYS A 81 15.30 -0.82 12.11
CA LYS A 81 16.08 -2.04 12.27
C LYS A 81 16.05 -2.81 10.96
N VAL A 82 17.22 -3.13 10.43
CA VAL A 82 17.37 -3.95 9.23
C VAL A 82 18.17 -5.19 9.60
N ILE A 83 17.64 -6.37 9.25
CA ILE A 83 18.31 -7.65 9.37
C ILE A 83 18.44 -8.21 7.96
N GLN A 84 19.66 -8.46 7.51
CA GLN A 84 19.93 -9.05 6.20
C GLN A 84 20.60 -10.41 6.40
N ASN A 85 20.03 -11.47 5.81
CA ASN A 85 20.53 -12.84 5.91
C ASN A 85 20.80 -13.28 7.36
N GLY A 86 19.90 -12.89 8.29
CA GLY A 86 19.99 -13.20 9.71
C GLY A 86 20.93 -12.32 10.54
N GLN A 87 21.66 -11.39 9.92
CA GLN A 87 22.58 -10.47 10.59
C GLN A 87 22.01 -9.06 10.66
N VAL A 88 22.17 -8.38 11.79
CA VAL A 88 21.80 -6.97 11.91
C VAL A 88 22.70 -6.14 11.02
N VAL A 89 22.11 -5.30 10.17
CA VAL A 89 22.84 -4.38 9.31
C VAL A 89 23.23 -3.15 10.12
N ASP A 90 24.50 -3.07 10.51
CA ASP A 90 25.08 -1.88 11.12
C ASP A 90 25.71 -0.98 10.06
N ASN A 91 24.87 -0.20 9.36
CA ASN A 91 25.29 0.72 8.32
C ASN A 91 24.82 2.15 8.67
N PRO A 92 25.73 3.15 8.69
CA PRO A 92 25.37 4.53 9.02
C PRO A 92 24.34 5.15 8.08
N ILE A 93 24.14 4.61 6.88
CA ILE A 93 23.12 5.03 5.92
C ILE A 93 21.71 4.61 6.39
N VAL A 94 21.56 3.45 7.03
CA VAL A 94 20.25 2.94 7.50
C VAL A 94 19.63 3.88 8.55
N ASN A 95 20.48 4.50 9.37
CA ASN A 95 20.05 5.39 10.44
C ASN A 95 19.94 6.86 10.01
N LEU A 96 20.32 7.22 8.78
CA LEU A 96 20.23 8.60 8.29
C LEU A 96 18.82 9.21 8.37
N PRO A 97 17.72 8.47 8.10
CA PRO A 97 16.38 9.04 8.19
C PRO A 97 15.93 9.39 9.62
N LEU A 98 16.57 8.83 10.66
CA LEU A 98 16.11 8.97 12.03
C LEU A 98 16.07 10.44 12.47
N ASN A 99 14.96 10.82 13.11
CA ASN A 99 14.64 12.17 13.59
C ASN A 99 14.53 13.24 12.51
N ARG A 100 14.59 12.89 11.22
CA ARG A 100 14.30 13.83 10.14
C ARG A 100 12.81 13.96 9.96
N LYS A 101 12.37 15.18 9.71
CA LYS A 101 10.98 15.47 9.41
C LYS A 101 10.79 15.43 7.90
N ILE A 102 9.93 14.54 7.44
CA ILE A 102 9.36 14.61 6.10
C ILE A 102 7.97 15.24 6.24
N ILE A 103 7.73 16.30 5.49
CA ILE A 103 6.51 17.10 5.60
C ILE A 103 5.74 16.95 4.30
N TYR A 104 4.54 16.40 4.39
CA TYR A 104 3.59 16.28 3.30
C TYR A 104 2.56 17.40 3.42
N ARG A 105 2.31 18.10 2.33
CA ARG A 105 1.17 19.01 2.22
C ARG A 105 0.08 18.32 1.42
N ILE A 106 -1.05 18.09 2.05
CA ILE A 106 -2.18 17.32 1.50
C ILE A 106 -3.39 18.24 1.38
N ASN A 107 -4.12 18.18 0.28
CA ASN A 107 -5.31 18.99 0.06
C ASN A 107 -6.57 18.37 0.72
N GLU A 108 -7.72 19.03 0.60
CA GLU A 108 -9.00 18.53 1.13
C GLU A 108 -9.54 17.27 0.41
N ASN A 109 -9.02 16.97 -0.77
CA ASN A 109 -9.28 15.73 -1.52
C ASN A 109 -8.35 14.59 -1.09
N GLY A 110 -7.49 14.80 -0.08
CA GLY A 110 -6.53 13.79 0.37
C GLY A 110 -5.37 13.53 -0.60
N GLU A 111 -5.10 14.43 -1.55
CA GLU A 111 -3.99 14.31 -2.49
C GLU A 111 -2.77 15.09 -2.01
N ILE A 112 -1.56 14.54 -2.20
CA ILE A 112 -0.32 15.26 -1.91
C ILE A 112 -0.09 16.34 -2.98
N LYS A 113 0.15 17.57 -2.52
CA LYS A 113 0.57 18.72 -3.34
C LYS A 113 2.09 18.91 -3.36
N ASP A 114 2.75 18.63 -2.24
CA ASP A 114 4.17 18.91 -2.03
C ASP A 114 4.73 18.03 -0.92
N ILE A 115 6.02 17.68 -1.02
CA ILE A 115 6.77 16.92 0.00
C ILE A 115 8.12 17.61 0.22
N LYS A 116 8.47 17.85 1.49
CA LYS A 116 9.74 18.48 1.87
C LYS A 116 10.54 17.59 2.81
N GLY A 117 11.87 17.68 2.72
CA GLY A 117 12.81 17.07 3.67
C GLY A 117 13.78 16.08 3.05
N TYR A 118 13.50 15.60 1.83
CA TYR A 118 14.35 14.65 1.11
C TYR A 118 15.69 15.22 0.65
N GLU A 119 15.78 16.52 0.41
CA GLU A 119 16.96 17.17 -0.17
C GLU A 119 18.18 17.01 0.75
N SER A 120 18.00 17.29 2.04
CA SER A 120 19.04 17.12 3.05
C SER A 120 19.43 15.65 3.25
N PHE A 121 18.45 14.75 3.17
CA PHE A 121 18.67 13.32 3.34
C PHE A 121 19.50 12.74 2.19
N ILE A 122 19.13 13.07 0.94
CA ILE A 122 19.86 12.65 -0.26
C ILE A 122 21.29 13.18 -0.26
N LYS A 123 21.48 14.44 0.14
CA LYS A 123 22.82 15.03 0.28
C LYS A 123 23.70 14.19 1.21
N ASP A 124 23.19 13.85 2.39
CA ASP A 124 23.94 13.10 3.40
C ASP A 124 24.21 11.65 2.97
N ILE A 125 23.29 11.02 2.23
CA ILE A 125 23.55 9.71 1.60
C ILE A 125 24.72 9.82 0.63
N LYS A 126 24.69 10.81 -0.28
CA LYS A 126 25.74 11.00 -1.28
C LYS A 126 27.10 11.21 -0.63
N GLU A 127 27.18 11.99 0.45
CA GLU A 127 28.43 12.22 1.19
C GLU A 127 28.98 10.95 1.85
N LYS A 128 28.11 10.06 2.35
CA LYS A 128 28.51 8.82 3.04
C LYS A 128 28.73 7.62 2.11
N LEU A 129 28.21 7.65 0.89
CA LEU A 129 28.40 6.57 -0.08
C LEU A 129 29.84 6.55 -0.61
N PRO A 130 30.53 5.38 -0.59
CA PRO A 130 31.83 5.22 -1.23
C PRO A 130 31.76 5.61 -2.72
N PRO A 131 32.78 6.28 -3.29
CA PRO A 131 32.79 6.67 -4.70
C PRO A 131 32.54 5.50 -5.65
N ALA A 132 33.09 4.31 -5.35
CA ALA A 132 32.90 3.10 -6.14
C ALA A 132 31.45 2.58 -6.14
N SER A 133 30.61 3.01 -5.20
CA SER A 133 29.20 2.65 -5.11
C SER A 133 28.29 3.67 -5.80
N ARG A 134 28.81 4.82 -6.24
CA ARG A 134 28.05 5.85 -6.96
C ARG A 134 28.01 5.47 -8.44
N ASN A 135 26.89 4.92 -8.89
CA ASN A 135 26.64 4.68 -10.30
C ASN A 135 25.43 5.49 -10.77
N ALA A 136 25.33 5.73 -12.07
CA ALA A 136 24.29 6.59 -12.65
C ALA A 136 22.86 6.13 -12.30
N LEU A 137 22.63 4.82 -12.17
CA LEU A 137 21.34 4.27 -11.78
C LEU A 137 21.01 4.63 -10.32
N LEU A 138 21.96 4.46 -9.41
CA LEU A 138 21.82 4.84 -8.01
C LEU A 138 21.64 6.36 -7.87
N GLU A 139 22.32 7.16 -8.67
CA GLU A 139 22.15 8.62 -8.65
C GLU A 139 20.77 9.07 -9.14
N LYS A 140 20.21 8.39 -10.16
CA LYS A 140 18.84 8.63 -10.64
C LYS A 140 17.81 8.23 -9.57
N LEU A 141 17.98 7.05 -8.97
CA LEU A 141 17.07 6.52 -7.94
C LEU A 141 17.18 7.27 -6.60
N LEU A 142 18.35 7.84 -6.30
CA LEU A 142 18.60 8.69 -5.13
C LEU A 142 18.57 10.17 -5.50
N SER A 143 17.51 10.59 -6.20
CA SER A 143 17.16 11.98 -6.39
C SER A 143 15.93 12.33 -5.55
N ALA A 144 15.91 13.54 -4.97
CA ALA A 144 14.76 13.97 -4.18
C ALA A 144 13.49 14.01 -5.03
N GLU A 145 13.60 14.48 -6.28
CA GLU A 145 12.50 14.53 -7.24
C GLU A 145 11.88 13.14 -7.50
N ALA A 146 12.69 12.14 -7.86
CA ALA A 146 12.16 10.79 -8.11
C ALA A 146 11.53 10.15 -6.87
N MET A 147 12.07 10.43 -5.67
CA MET A 147 11.47 9.95 -4.42
C MET A 147 10.12 10.63 -4.14
N ILE A 148 10.04 11.95 -4.34
CA ILE A 148 8.82 12.73 -4.15
C ILE A 148 7.74 12.29 -5.13
N GLU A 149 8.07 12.19 -6.42
CA GLU A 149 7.13 11.77 -7.46
C GLU A 149 6.55 10.39 -7.15
N LYS A 150 7.42 9.43 -6.83
CA LYS A 150 7.00 8.08 -6.44
C LYS A 150 6.05 8.10 -5.25
N GLU A 151 6.36 8.88 -4.22
CA GLU A 151 5.54 8.92 -3.01
C GLU A 151 4.20 9.61 -3.22
N ILE A 152 4.14 10.63 -4.08
CA ILE A 152 2.88 11.25 -4.52
C ILE A 152 2.00 10.22 -5.23
N VAL A 153 2.57 9.47 -6.19
CA VAL A 153 1.83 8.43 -6.94
C VAL A 153 1.34 7.33 -5.99
N GLU A 154 2.21 6.81 -5.12
CA GLU A 154 1.85 5.77 -4.16
C GLU A 154 0.77 6.25 -3.17
N TRP A 155 0.88 7.47 -2.63
CA TRP A 155 -0.12 8.03 -1.72
C TRP A 155 -1.46 8.27 -2.42
N ASN A 156 -1.46 8.93 -3.58
CA ASN A 156 -2.69 9.28 -4.27
C ASN A 156 -3.45 8.02 -4.72
N GLY A 157 -2.75 6.98 -5.18
CA GLY A 157 -3.34 5.67 -5.44
C GLY A 157 -3.79 4.91 -4.18
N ARG A 158 -3.22 5.21 -3.01
CA ARG A 158 -3.56 4.58 -1.72
C ARG A 158 -4.71 5.27 -0.98
N VAL A 159 -4.86 6.59 -1.13
CA VAL A 159 -5.78 7.43 -0.37
C VAL A 159 -6.64 8.28 -1.29
N GLY A 160 -6.01 9.07 -2.16
CA GLY A 160 -6.68 10.08 -3.00
C GLY A 160 -7.84 9.53 -3.83
N ILE A 161 -7.64 8.37 -4.48
CA ILE A 161 -8.66 7.74 -5.35
C ILE A 161 -9.99 7.42 -4.66
N PHE A 162 -10.02 7.38 -3.33
CA PHE A 162 -11.24 7.08 -2.58
C PHE A 162 -12.00 8.33 -2.18
N VAL A 163 -11.34 9.47 -2.00
CA VAL A 163 -11.95 10.63 -1.36
C VAL A 163 -13.08 11.21 -2.22
N GLY A 164 -14.26 11.35 -1.64
CA GLY A 164 -15.48 11.78 -2.34
C GLY A 164 -16.32 10.62 -2.86
N GLU A 165 -15.76 9.42 -2.95
CA GLU A 165 -16.46 8.25 -3.47
C GLU A 165 -17.42 7.65 -2.44
N LYS A 166 -18.58 7.20 -2.94
CA LYS A 166 -19.56 6.43 -2.19
C LYS A 166 -19.42 4.96 -2.54
N VAL A 167 -19.32 4.12 -1.52
CA VAL A 167 -19.18 2.66 -1.68
C VAL A 167 -20.16 1.90 -0.81
N SER A 168 -20.48 0.70 -1.26
CA SER A 168 -21.31 -0.28 -0.59
C SER A 168 -20.52 -1.56 -0.36
N VAL A 169 -20.94 -2.36 0.63
CA VAL A 169 -20.35 -3.70 0.82
C VAL A 169 -20.53 -4.54 -0.45
N GLY A 170 -19.44 -5.10 -0.94
CA GLY A 170 -19.40 -5.92 -2.16
C GLY A 170 -19.14 -5.14 -3.43
N ASP A 171 -19.07 -3.80 -3.38
CA ASP A 171 -18.64 -3.01 -4.54
C ASP A 171 -17.22 -3.42 -4.95
N ARG A 172 -17.01 -3.48 -6.27
CA ARG A 172 -15.72 -3.78 -6.88
C ARG A 172 -15.34 -2.74 -7.91
N TRP A 173 -14.10 -2.30 -7.87
CA TRP A 173 -13.51 -1.42 -8.88
C TRP A 173 -12.43 -2.15 -9.64
N TYR A 174 -12.29 -1.81 -10.92
CA TYR A 174 -11.23 -2.28 -11.80
C TYR A 174 -10.46 -1.06 -12.29
N THR A 175 -9.14 -1.10 -12.16
CA THR A 175 -8.24 0.00 -12.52
C THR A 175 -7.03 -0.54 -13.27
N GLU A 176 -6.43 0.32 -14.08
CA GLU A 176 -5.20 0.03 -14.82
C GLU A 176 -4.17 1.07 -14.42
N ASP A 177 -2.95 0.62 -14.11
CA ASP A 177 -1.87 1.46 -13.64
C ASP A 177 -0.54 1.03 -14.25
N GLU A 178 0.48 1.86 -14.06
CA GLU A 178 1.83 1.66 -14.57
C GLU A 178 2.85 1.63 -13.43
N PHE A 179 3.80 0.70 -13.51
CA PHE A 179 4.92 0.57 -12.58
C PHE A 179 6.24 0.73 -13.32
N THR A 180 7.03 1.74 -12.96
CA THR A 180 8.38 1.90 -13.52
C THR A 180 9.35 0.95 -12.82
N LEU A 181 9.92 0.02 -13.58
CA LEU A 181 10.94 -0.91 -13.13
C LEU A 181 12.26 -0.18 -12.83
N PRO A 182 13.14 -0.76 -11.99
CA PRO A 182 14.49 -0.22 -11.78
C PRO A 182 15.32 -0.11 -13.07
N THR A 183 15.01 -0.89 -14.10
CA THR A 183 15.65 -0.79 -15.44
C THR A 183 15.24 0.49 -16.18
N GLY A 184 14.16 1.15 -15.77
CA GLY A 184 13.53 2.28 -16.44
C GLY A 184 12.38 1.89 -17.36
N ASP A 185 12.15 0.59 -17.58
CA ASP A 185 11.00 0.11 -18.34
C ASP A 185 9.70 0.27 -17.53
N THR A 186 8.58 0.45 -18.22
CA THR A 186 7.26 0.54 -17.58
C THR A 186 6.48 -0.75 -17.74
N LEU A 187 5.93 -1.26 -16.65
CA LEU A 187 4.98 -2.38 -16.65
C LEU A 187 3.57 -1.87 -16.40
N LYS A 188 2.67 -2.17 -17.32
CA LYS A 188 1.24 -2.03 -17.08
C LYS A 188 0.76 -3.17 -16.18
N PHE A 189 -0.03 -2.85 -15.16
CA PHE A 189 -0.70 -3.82 -14.32
C PHE A 189 -2.17 -3.44 -14.12
N TYR A 190 -2.96 -4.42 -13.73
CA TYR A 190 -4.41 -4.34 -13.57
C TYR A 190 -4.74 -4.61 -12.12
N ASN A 191 -5.63 -3.83 -11.53
CA ASN A 191 -5.94 -3.88 -10.11
C ASN A 191 -7.45 -3.97 -9.88
N VAL A 192 -7.85 -4.88 -9.00
CA VAL A 192 -9.23 -5.03 -8.53
C VAL A 192 -9.27 -4.70 -7.05
N ILE A 193 -10.19 -3.80 -6.69
CA ILE A 193 -10.42 -3.35 -5.32
C ILE A 193 -11.82 -3.80 -4.92
N GLU A 194 -11.97 -4.45 -3.77
CA GLU A 194 -13.24 -4.90 -3.19
C GLU A 194 -13.47 -4.27 -1.82
N PHE A 195 -14.65 -3.71 -1.61
CA PHE A 195 -15.08 -3.19 -0.31
C PHE A 195 -15.79 -4.31 0.47
N SER A 196 -14.99 -5.19 1.06
CA SER A 196 -15.46 -6.48 1.62
C SER A 196 -16.25 -6.34 2.92
N LYS A 197 -16.06 -5.26 3.68
CA LYS A 197 -16.82 -5.02 4.92
C LYS A 197 -16.90 -3.55 5.25
N ILE A 198 -18.07 -3.11 5.71
CA ILE A 198 -18.28 -1.80 6.29
C ILE A 198 -18.88 -2.01 7.68
N TRP A 199 -18.44 -1.24 8.68
CA TRP A 199 -19.02 -1.26 10.01
C TRP A 199 -18.77 0.07 10.75
N THR A 200 -19.43 0.25 11.87
CA THR A 200 -19.23 1.41 12.75
C THR A 200 -18.59 0.94 14.05
N ASP A 201 -17.54 1.64 14.49
CA ASP A 201 -16.89 1.42 15.78
C ASP A 201 -16.75 2.76 16.52
N GLY A 202 -17.61 2.99 17.50
CA GLY A 202 -17.79 4.30 18.12
C GLY A 202 -18.27 5.34 17.09
N SER A 203 -17.50 6.41 16.91
CA SER A 203 -17.75 7.45 15.89
C SER A 203 -17.11 7.15 14.52
N ARG A 204 -16.31 6.08 14.41
CA ARG A 204 -15.56 5.76 13.19
C ARG A 204 -16.40 4.90 12.26
N LYS A 205 -16.36 5.22 10.96
CA LYS A 205 -17.00 4.43 9.91
C LYS A 205 -15.91 3.64 9.21
N LEU A 206 -15.70 2.41 9.64
CA LEU A 206 -14.58 1.59 9.17
C LEU A 206 -14.97 0.82 7.92
N VAL A 207 -14.04 0.78 6.96
CA VAL A 207 -14.16 0.04 5.70
C VAL A 207 -12.95 -0.87 5.56
N LYS A 208 -13.21 -2.16 5.35
CA LYS A 208 -12.21 -3.15 4.95
C LYS A 208 -12.16 -3.15 3.42
N ILE A 209 -10.99 -2.81 2.90
CA ILE A 209 -10.68 -2.78 1.48
C ILE A 209 -9.71 -3.93 1.23
N SER A 210 -10.08 -4.85 0.36
CA SER A 210 -9.22 -5.91 -0.15
C SER A 210 -8.85 -5.57 -1.58
N PHE A 211 -7.61 -5.83 -1.99
CA PHE A 211 -7.19 -5.53 -3.36
C PHE A 211 -6.19 -6.55 -3.87
N VAL A 212 -6.15 -6.71 -5.19
CA VAL A 212 -5.19 -7.57 -5.88
C VAL A 212 -4.84 -6.97 -7.22
N TYR A 213 -3.59 -7.13 -7.63
CA TYR A 213 -3.11 -6.68 -8.91
C TYR A 213 -2.18 -7.69 -9.58
N ASP A 214 -2.17 -7.68 -10.90
CA ASP A 214 -1.29 -8.51 -11.73
C ASP A 214 -1.01 -7.82 -13.07
N THR A 215 0.11 -8.16 -13.68
CA THR A 215 0.43 -7.85 -15.08
C THR A 215 -0.39 -8.68 -16.09
N ASP A 216 -1.01 -9.78 -15.66
CA ASP A 216 -1.93 -10.59 -16.48
C ASP A 216 -3.37 -10.01 -16.42
N ALA A 217 -3.76 -9.34 -17.50
CA ALA A 217 -5.07 -8.70 -17.62
C ALA A 217 -6.23 -9.70 -17.52
N ASP A 218 -6.08 -10.88 -18.13
CA ASP A 218 -7.13 -11.90 -18.20
C ASP A 218 -7.32 -12.53 -16.83
N ALA A 219 -6.23 -12.79 -16.10
CA ALA A 219 -6.30 -13.27 -14.72
C ALA A 219 -7.04 -12.28 -13.80
N ILE A 220 -6.71 -10.98 -13.87
CA ILE A 220 -7.36 -9.97 -13.03
C ILE A 220 -8.82 -9.74 -13.44
N LYS A 221 -9.12 -9.80 -14.73
CA LYS A 221 -10.51 -9.73 -15.20
C LYS A 221 -11.35 -10.89 -14.67
N GLN A 222 -10.82 -12.11 -14.61
CA GLN A 222 -11.51 -13.25 -14.00
C GLN A 222 -11.80 -13.01 -12.51
N VAL A 223 -10.87 -12.42 -11.76
CA VAL A 223 -11.10 -12.04 -10.36
C VAL A 223 -12.21 -11.00 -10.25
N PHE A 224 -12.22 -9.99 -11.11
CA PHE A 224 -13.26 -8.97 -11.13
C PHE A 224 -14.64 -9.59 -11.37
N GLU A 225 -14.75 -10.49 -12.36
CA GLU A 225 -16.00 -11.11 -12.81
C GLU A 225 -16.53 -12.21 -11.86
N ASP A 226 -15.68 -12.91 -11.11
CA ASP A 226 -16.13 -13.94 -10.15
C ASP A 226 -16.61 -13.31 -8.83
N THR A 227 -17.86 -12.84 -8.83
CA THR A 227 -18.49 -12.22 -7.65
C THR A 227 -18.88 -13.22 -6.55
N ASN A 228 -18.69 -14.53 -6.76
CA ASN A 228 -19.08 -15.56 -5.79
C ASN A 228 -18.01 -15.81 -4.72
N LYS A 229 -16.80 -15.29 -4.92
CA LYS A 229 -15.66 -15.42 -4.02
C LYS A 229 -15.08 -14.05 -3.72
N THR A 230 -14.64 -13.84 -2.50
CA THR A 230 -13.88 -12.64 -2.10
C THR A 230 -12.50 -12.64 -2.75
N ILE A 231 -11.90 -11.45 -2.92
CA ILE A 231 -10.52 -11.32 -3.44
C ILE A 231 -9.54 -12.17 -2.63
N SER A 232 -9.71 -12.21 -1.30
CA SER A 232 -8.88 -13.02 -0.40
C SER A 232 -8.95 -14.52 -0.68
N GLU A 233 -10.06 -15.02 -1.24
CA GLU A 233 -10.23 -16.43 -1.61
C GLU A 233 -9.63 -16.75 -2.98
N HIS A 234 -9.53 -15.76 -3.87
CA HIS A 234 -8.91 -15.93 -5.19
C HIS A 234 -7.40 -16.06 -5.12
N TYR A 235 -6.75 -15.33 -4.22
CA TYR A 235 -5.29 -15.21 -4.21
C TYR A 235 -4.68 -15.81 -2.93
N GLN A 236 -4.55 -17.13 -2.92
CA GLN A 236 -3.62 -17.85 -2.06
C GLN A 236 -2.29 -18.06 -2.81
N ILE A 237 -1.63 -16.96 -3.23
CA ILE A 237 -0.30 -16.87 -3.90
C ILE A 237 0.10 -18.11 -4.76
N PRO A 238 -0.20 -18.16 -6.08
CA PRO A 238 0.82 -18.44 -7.13
C PRO A 238 0.49 -17.74 -8.49
N LEU A 239 1.27 -17.68 -9.58
CA LEU A 239 2.31 -18.51 -10.21
C LEU A 239 3.34 -17.58 -10.92
N ILE A 240 4.60 -17.99 -10.96
CA ILE A 240 5.73 -17.17 -11.45
C ILE A 240 5.88 -17.38 -12.97
N MET A 241 5.65 -16.34 -13.78
CA MET A 241 6.19 -16.31 -15.15
C MET A 241 7.66 -15.89 -15.06
N ILE A 242 8.57 -16.85 -15.26
CA ILE A 242 10.03 -16.67 -15.09
C ILE A 242 10.67 -16.07 -16.36
N ASP A 243 9.95 -16.00 -17.48
CA ASP A 243 10.50 -15.66 -18.80
C ASP A 243 10.22 -14.22 -19.27
N LYS A 244 9.32 -13.49 -18.60
CA LYS A 244 9.05 -12.07 -18.84
C LYS A 244 8.95 -11.29 -17.52
N PRO A 245 9.22 -9.97 -17.52
CA PRO A 245 9.02 -9.19 -16.32
C PRO A 245 7.54 -9.23 -15.92
N SER A 246 7.29 -9.47 -14.65
CA SER A 246 5.93 -9.61 -14.10
C SER A 246 5.86 -9.01 -12.70
N LEU A 247 4.68 -8.52 -12.38
CA LEU A 247 4.36 -7.92 -11.09
C LEU A 247 2.98 -8.41 -10.69
N SER A 248 2.90 -9.04 -9.52
CA SER A 248 1.64 -9.42 -8.90
C SER A 248 1.67 -9.11 -7.42
N GLY A 249 0.51 -8.92 -6.83
CA GLY A 249 0.44 -8.54 -5.43
C GLY A 249 -0.99 -8.31 -4.99
N GLY A 250 -1.14 -7.96 -3.72
CA GLY A 250 -2.44 -7.68 -3.16
C GLY A 250 -2.33 -7.36 -1.68
N GLY A 251 -3.45 -7.19 -1.03
CA GLY A 251 -3.46 -6.83 0.36
C GLY A 251 -4.84 -6.54 0.90
N GLU A 252 -4.84 -6.16 2.16
CA GLU A 252 -6.02 -5.71 2.88
C GLU A 252 -5.66 -4.47 3.68
N ARG A 253 -6.58 -3.51 3.73
CA ARG A 253 -6.49 -2.37 4.64
C ARG A 253 -7.82 -2.11 5.31
N ILE A 254 -7.75 -1.64 6.54
CA ILE A 254 -8.91 -1.11 7.27
C ILE A 254 -8.70 0.39 7.37
N VAL A 255 -9.67 1.17 6.93
CA VAL A 255 -9.60 2.64 6.93
C VAL A 255 -10.86 3.23 7.56
N ASP A 256 -10.72 4.31 8.30
CA ASP A 256 -11.86 5.14 8.70
C ASP A 256 -12.28 6.05 7.54
N ALA A 257 -13.45 5.78 6.95
CA ALA A 257 -13.94 6.50 5.79
C ALA A 257 -14.13 8.00 6.04
N ASN A 258 -14.35 8.43 7.29
CA ASN A 258 -14.54 9.84 7.58
C ASN A 258 -13.23 10.65 7.59
N THR A 259 -12.10 9.98 7.84
CA THR A 259 -10.81 10.63 8.11
C THR A 259 -9.69 10.18 7.18
N MET A 260 -9.90 9.08 6.46
CA MET A 260 -8.89 8.31 5.72
C MET A 260 -7.74 7.77 6.57
N LEU A 261 -7.88 7.75 7.90
CA LEU A 261 -6.87 7.19 8.79
C LEU A 261 -6.88 5.66 8.73
N ILE A 262 -5.75 5.07 8.33
CA ILE A 262 -5.57 3.63 8.16
C ILE A 262 -5.38 2.97 9.53
N GLN A 263 -6.22 2.01 9.88
CA GLN A 263 -6.16 1.30 11.17
C GLN A 263 -5.17 0.13 11.12
N SER A 264 -5.08 -0.53 9.97
CA SER A 264 -4.12 -1.59 9.69
C SER A 264 -3.99 -1.79 8.19
N GLU A 265 -2.83 -2.25 7.73
CA GLU A 265 -2.66 -2.68 6.34
C GLU A 265 -1.65 -3.81 6.24
N THR A 266 -1.95 -4.78 5.38
CA THR A 266 -1.01 -5.81 4.95
C THR A 266 -0.96 -5.83 3.44
N ILE A 267 0.23 -5.87 2.87
CA ILE A 267 0.48 -5.94 1.44
C ILE A 267 1.45 -7.09 1.18
N TRP A 268 1.23 -7.83 0.12
CA TRP A 268 2.22 -8.74 -0.42
C TRP A 268 2.44 -8.44 -1.90
N ARG A 269 3.63 -8.76 -2.39
CA ARG A 269 4.06 -8.51 -3.76
C ARG A 269 5.04 -9.58 -4.20
N VAL A 270 4.89 -10.02 -5.44
CA VAL A 270 5.86 -10.84 -6.15
C VAL A 270 6.24 -10.12 -7.43
N MET A 271 7.54 -9.93 -7.62
CA MET A 271 8.08 -9.28 -8.81
C MET A 271 9.14 -10.17 -9.43
N THR A 272 9.04 -10.42 -10.73
CA THR A 272 10.05 -11.14 -11.50
C THR A 272 10.61 -10.21 -12.56
N MET A 273 11.93 -10.09 -12.64
CA MET A 273 12.61 -9.28 -13.66
C MET A 273 14.07 -9.71 -13.80
N LYS A 274 14.69 -9.35 -14.92
CA LYS A 274 16.14 -9.43 -15.06
C LYS A 274 16.81 -8.40 -14.18
N THR A 275 17.91 -8.79 -13.56
CA THR A 275 18.72 -7.91 -12.73
C THR A 275 20.19 -8.21 -12.94
N THR A 276 21.01 -7.17 -12.85
CA THR A 276 22.47 -7.29 -12.92
C THR A 276 23.00 -7.62 -11.53
N VAL A 277 23.70 -8.74 -11.41
CA VAL A 277 24.42 -9.11 -10.18
C VAL A 277 25.89 -8.75 -10.37
N PRO A 278 26.54 -8.04 -9.43
CA PRO A 278 27.95 -7.66 -9.57
C PRO A 278 28.85 -8.87 -9.89
N GLY A 279 29.59 -8.78 -10.99
CA GLY A 279 30.47 -9.86 -11.47
C GLY A 279 29.76 -10.97 -12.28
N GLN A 280 28.50 -10.78 -12.66
CA GLN A 280 27.72 -11.72 -13.48
C GLN A 280 26.91 -10.99 -14.56
N ASP A 281 26.51 -11.73 -15.59
CA ASP A 281 25.55 -11.25 -16.60
C ASP A 281 24.15 -11.04 -15.98
N GLU A 282 23.23 -10.44 -16.74
CA GLU A 282 21.84 -10.31 -16.34
C GLU A 282 21.20 -11.67 -16.10
N LEU A 283 20.51 -11.80 -14.97
CA LEU A 283 19.82 -13.02 -14.60
C LEU A 283 18.42 -12.73 -14.07
N TRP A 284 17.52 -13.68 -14.27
CA TRP A 284 16.17 -13.59 -13.73
C TRP A 284 16.20 -13.66 -12.21
N SER A 285 15.52 -12.71 -11.59
CA SER A 285 15.33 -12.67 -10.16
C SER A 285 13.84 -12.62 -9.85
N THR A 286 13.44 -13.34 -8.80
CA THR A 286 12.11 -13.22 -8.20
C THR A 286 12.26 -12.59 -6.82
N THR A 287 11.59 -11.48 -6.60
CA THR A 287 11.48 -10.81 -5.30
C THR A 287 10.09 -11.05 -4.73
N LYS A 288 10.01 -11.69 -3.56
CA LYS A 288 8.79 -11.76 -2.76
C LYS A 288 8.90 -10.75 -1.64
N GLU A 289 7.86 -9.98 -1.42
CA GLU A 289 7.83 -8.93 -0.42
C GLU A 289 6.49 -8.97 0.31
N THR A 290 6.54 -8.90 1.64
CA THR A 290 5.37 -8.67 2.49
C THR A 290 5.63 -7.43 3.31
N ARG A 291 4.62 -6.57 3.42
CA ARG A 291 4.61 -5.35 4.23
C ARG A 291 3.43 -5.39 5.18
N GLU A 292 3.65 -5.02 6.42
CA GLU A 292 2.62 -4.87 7.45
C GLU A 292 2.75 -3.49 8.08
N TYR A 293 1.61 -2.83 8.24
CA TYR A 293 1.50 -1.52 8.87
C TYR A 293 0.50 -1.62 10.01
N SER A 294 0.93 -1.22 11.20
CA SER A 294 0.05 -1.07 12.37
C SER A 294 0.16 0.34 12.93
N PHE A 295 -0.96 0.85 13.44
CA PHE A 295 -1.10 2.25 13.80
C PHE A 295 -1.58 2.36 15.24
N GLN A 296 -0.84 3.13 16.04
CA GLN A 296 -1.18 3.46 17.42
C GLN A 296 -1.56 4.94 17.51
N TYR A 297 -2.88 5.18 17.47
CA TYR A 297 -3.52 6.49 17.57
C TYR A 297 -3.60 7.04 19.00
#